data_AF-A0A927K496-F1
#
_entry.id   AF-A0A927K496-F1
#
_cell.length_a   1.000
_cell.length_b   1.000
_cell.length_c   1.000
_cell.angle_alpha   90.00
_cell.angle_beta   90.00
_cell.angle_gamma   90.00
#
_symmetry.space_group_name_H-M   'P 1'
#
loop_
_entity.id
_entity.type
_entity.pdbx_description
1 polymer ?
#
loop_
_entity_poly.entity_id
_entity_poly.type
_entity_poly.pdbx_seq_one_letter_code
_entity_poly.pdbx_strand_id
1 'polypeptide(L)'
;MAPADAGTGHHDSGRHDSGRHPGTAEGHHGHGKPGTVRFSTFNASLNRSNAGDLARDLSTGENQQARNVAETIQRVDPDVLLVNEFDYDPEAVDLFRDNYLEVSQNGADPVRYPYAYVAPSNTGVPSGHDLDNDGTIGGGNDAFGFGFFEGQFGMVVYSKFPIDTDRVRTFRLFRWADMPGAMLPDDPATPEPADWYSAAELEDVRLSSKSHWDVPIRIGRRTVHFLVSHPTPPVFDGPEDRNGTRNHDEIRFWADYVRPGRRSAYIYDDEGRHGGLRPGARFVIAGDQNSDPFDGDSVPGSIQQLLDNPRVNDRSTPTSEGGPEAAELQGGSNETHVSDPAFDTADFDDRVGIGPGNLRADYVLPSRSLRIVGSGIFWPTRDDELFRLTGTFPFVPTSDHRQVWVDVR
;
A
#
# COMPACT_ATOMS: atom_id res chain seq x y z
N MET A 1 85.24 -21.20 -28.30
CA MET A 1 85.29 -19.89 -27.64
C MET A 1 84.67 -20.05 -26.27
N ALA A 2 85.33 -19.50 -25.26
CA ALA A 2 85.30 -19.87 -23.84
C ALA A 2 84.02 -19.43 -23.08
N PRO A 3 83.85 -19.75 -21.77
CA PRO A 3 83.50 -21.09 -21.27
C PRO A 3 82.43 -21.05 -20.14
N ALA A 4 82.17 -22.24 -19.56
CA ALA A 4 81.85 -22.50 -18.14
C ALA A 4 80.43 -22.17 -17.63
N ASP A 5 79.87 -22.83 -16.62
CA ASP A 5 80.04 -24.14 -15.94
C ASP A 5 78.98 -24.12 -14.81
N ALA A 6 78.53 -25.31 -14.38
CA ALA A 6 77.86 -25.64 -13.11
C ALA A 6 76.57 -24.87 -12.70
N GLY A 7 75.55 -25.49 -12.10
CA GLY A 7 75.39 -26.81 -11.52
C GLY A 7 74.16 -26.80 -10.59
N THR A 8 73.50 -27.96 -10.46
CA THR A 8 72.75 -28.49 -9.28
C THR A 8 71.73 -27.59 -8.54
N GLY A 9 70.50 -27.96 -8.20
CA GLY A 9 69.73 -29.22 -8.23
C GLY A 9 68.50 -29.08 -7.29
N HIS A 10 67.59 -30.07 -7.36
CA HIS A 10 66.49 -30.38 -6.40
C HIS A 10 65.31 -29.38 -6.29
N HIS A 11 64.06 -29.76 -6.03
CA HIS A 11 63.28 -31.02 -6.06
C HIS A 11 61.80 -30.57 -5.95
N ASP A 12 60.87 -31.32 -6.55
CA ASP A 12 59.44 -31.42 -6.19
C ASP A 12 58.55 -30.17 -6.31
N SER A 13 57.27 -30.21 -6.67
CA SER A 13 56.30 -31.26 -6.94
C SER A 13 55.04 -30.60 -7.54
N GLY A 14 54.19 -31.38 -8.23
CA GLY A 14 52.73 -31.17 -8.12
C GLY A 14 52.04 -30.19 -9.09
N ARG A 15 51.57 -30.75 -10.20
CA ARG A 15 50.17 -30.76 -10.70
C ARG A 15 49.38 -29.44 -10.85
N HIS A 16 49.04 -29.19 -12.12
CA HIS A 16 47.73 -28.81 -12.68
C HIS A 16 46.76 -28.02 -11.79
N ASP A 17 46.49 -26.78 -12.20
CA ASP A 17 45.15 -26.23 -12.08
C ASP A 17 44.81 -25.37 -13.31
N SER A 18 43.59 -25.58 -13.81
CA SER A 18 43.02 -25.01 -15.03
C SER A 18 41.62 -24.55 -14.69
N GLY A 19 41.30 -23.30 -15.03
CA GLY A 19 39.91 -22.85 -15.16
C GLY A 19 39.55 -21.70 -14.23
N ARG A 20 39.62 -20.48 -14.77
CA ARG A 20 38.89 -19.32 -14.25
C ARG A 20 37.40 -19.49 -14.56
N HIS A 21 36.56 -19.45 -13.54
CA HIS A 21 35.15 -19.05 -13.62
C HIS A 21 34.95 -17.76 -12.78
N PRO A 22 34.08 -16.83 -13.21
CA PRO A 22 33.73 -15.65 -12.43
C PRO A 22 32.74 -16.01 -11.32
N GLY A 23 32.93 -15.37 -10.17
CA GLY A 23 32.25 -15.68 -8.90
C GLY A 23 30.74 -15.48 -8.96
N THR A 24 30.05 -16.49 -8.45
CA THR A 24 28.65 -16.50 -8.04
C THR A 24 28.44 -15.51 -6.89
N ALA A 25 27.43 -14.66 -7.02
CA ALA A 25 26.87 -13.90 -5.90
C ALA A 25 26.15 -14.89 -4.97
N GLU A 26 26.81 -15.24 -3.87
CA GLU A 26 26.19 -15.99 -2.77
C GLU A 26 25.29 -15.05 -1.95
N GLY A 27 24.09 -15.55 -1.66
CA GLY A 27 23.02 -14.87 -0.97
C GLY A 27 23.37 -14.46 0.47
N HIS A 28 23.02 -13.22 0.80
CA HIS A 28 22.96 -12.74 2.18
C HIS A 28 21.52 -12.82 2.68
N HIS A 29 21.18 -13.97 3.26
CA HIS A 29 20.03 -14.10 4.15
C HIS A 29 20.41 -13.59 5.55
N GLY A 30 19.54 -12.79 6.16
CA GLY A 30 19.57 -12.49 7.61
C GLY A 30 20.10 -11.11 8.01
N HIS A 31 19.14 -10.26 8.38
CA HIS A 31 19.23 -9.14 9.32
C HIS A 31 19.57 -7.74 8.76
N GLY A 32 18.50 -6.96 8.58
CA GLY A 32 18.55 -5.54 8.91
C GLY A 32 19.23 -5.37 10.28
N LYS A 33 20.25 -4.52 10.32
CA LYS A 33 21.08 -4.23 11.51
C LYS A 33 20.23 -4.23 12.80
N PRO A 34 20.68 -4.82 13.93
CA PRO A 34 19.89 -4.96 15.15
C PRO A 34 19.06 -3.72 15.51
N GLY A 35 17.75 -3.89 15.70
CA GLY A 35 16.81 -2.83 16.04
C GLY A 35 16.19 -2.07 14.86
N THR A 36 16.38 -2.53 13.62
CA THR A 36 15.61 -2.06 12.45
C THR A 36 14.31 -2.87 12.32
N VAL A 37 13.22 -2.21 11.92
CA VAL A 37 11.93 -2.85 11.58
C VAL A 37 11.46 -2.37 10.21
N ARG A 38 11.06 -3.29 9.34
CA ARG A 38 10.52 -3.00 8.01
C ARG A 38 8.99 -2.91 8.05
N PHE A 39 8.46 -1.74 7.73
CA PHE A 39 7.03 -1.55 7.46
C PHE A 39 6.80 -1.51 5.96
N SER A 40 5.70 -2.09 5.49
CA SER A 40 5.39 -2.19 4.07
C SER A 40 3.89 -2.09 3.80
N THR A 41 3.54 -1.61 2.61
CA THR A 41 2.20 -1.70 2.03
C THR A 41 2.27 -2.33 0.65
N PHE A 42 1.24 -3.07 0.29
CA PHE A 42 1.08 -3.63 -1.05
C PHE A 42 -0.41 -3.72 -1.41
N ASN A 43 -0.90 -2.88 -2.32
CA ASN A 43 -2.13 -3.20 -3.03
C ASN A 43 -1.84 -4.40 -3.92
N ALA A 44 -2.42 -5.56 -3.57
CA ALA A 44 -2.10 -6.84 -4.20
C ALA A 44 -3.16 -7.31 -5.19
N SER A 45 -4.22 -6.53 -5.37
CA SER A 45 -5.37 -6.84 -6.23
C SER A 45 -5.92 -8.26 -6.00
N LEU A 46 -5.89 -8.73 -4.74
CA LEU A 46 -6.47 -10.00 -4.29
C LEU A 46 -7.96 -9.83 -4.01
N ASN A 47 -8.66 -9.17 -4.94
CA ASN A 47 -10.09 -9.01 -4.92
C ASN A 47 -10.73 -9.88 -6.02
N ARG A 48 -12.01 -10.20 -5.88
CA ARG A 48 -12.76 -11.04 -6.81
C ARG A 48 -14.10 -10.42 -7.15
N SER A 49 -14.79 -11.03 -8.12
CA SER A 49 -16.11 -10.56 -8.56
C SER A 49 -17.25 -10.97 -7.63
N ASN A 50 -17.08 -12.01 -6.79
CA ASN A 50 -18.11 -12.47 -5.86
C ASN A 50 -17.54 -12.76 -4.47
N ALA A 51 -18.39 -12.61 -3.46
CA ALA A 51 -18.07 -12.95 -2.08
C ALA A 51 -17.64 -14.42 -1.94
N GLY A 52 -16.56 -14.66 -1.20
CA GLY A 52 -15.99 -16.00 -0.94
C GLY A 52 -15.16 -16.58 -2.08
N ASP A 53 -15.07 -15.92 -3.24
CA ASP A 53 -14.21 -16.37 -4.33
C ASP A 53 -12.72 -16.28 -3.95
N LEU A 54 -12.33 -15.27 -3.18
CA LEU A 54 -10.95 -15.12 -2.71
C LEU A 54 -10.52 -16.31 -1.84
N ALA A 55 -11.31 -16.67 -0.83
CA ALA A 55 -11.02 -17.82 0.01
C ALA A 55 -10.93 -19.11 -0.81
N ARG A 56 -11.83 -19.31 -1.79
CA ARG A 56 -11.78 -20.49 -2.68
C ARG A 56 -10.49 -20.56 -3.49
N ASP A 57 -10.04 -19.44 -4.05
CA ASP A 57 -8.78 -19.39 -4.80
C ASP A 57 -7.58 -19.67 -3.90
N LEU A 58 -7.60 -19.13 -2.68
CA LEU A 58 -6.54 -19.30 -1.70
C LEU A 58 -6.52 -20.69 -1.05
N SER A 59 -7.58 -21.49 -1.16
CA SER A 59 -7.65 -22.79 -0.49
C SER A 59 -6.76 -23.87 -1.11
N THR A 60 -6.27 -23.66 -2.33
CA THR A 60 -5.57 -24.70 -3.11
C THR A 60 -4.05 -24.55 -3.15
N GLY A 61 -3.53 -23.35 -2.88
CA GLY A 61 -2.11 -23.02 -3.12
C GLY A 61 -1.74 -22.90 -4.59
N GLU A 62 -2.69 -23.02 -5.54
CA GLU A 62 -2.44 -23.05 -6.99
C GLU A 62 -2.75 -21.73 -7.71
N ASN A 63 -3.37 -20.75 -7.05
CA ASN A 63 -3.68 -19.48 -7.69
C ASN A 63 -2.39 -18.72 -8.04
N GLN A 64 -2.14 -18.52 -9.35
CA GLN A 64 -0.88 -17.95 -9.82
C GLN A 64 -0.66 -16.49 -9.39
N GLN A 65 -1.71 -15.68 -9.36
CA GLN A 65 -1.62 -14.30 -8.86
C GLN A 65 -1.19 -14.31 -7.39
N ALA A 66 -1.85 -15.11 -6.54
CA ALA A 66 -1.51 -15.22 -5.12
C ALA A 66 -0.09 -15.77 -4.89
N ARG A 67 0.39 -16.70 -5.73
CA ARG A 67 1.81 -17.14 -5.73
C ARG A 67 2.76 -15.98 -6.02
N ASN A 68 2.45 -15.16 -7.03
CA ASN A 68 3.28 -14.01 -7.38
C ASN A 68 3.26 -12.93 -6.28
N VAL A 69 2.10 -12.67 -5.66
CA VAL A 69 1.97 -11.76 -4.51
C VAL A 69 2.83 -12.28 -3.36
N ALA A 70 2.72 -13.57 -3.02
CA ALA A 70 3.52 -14.16 -1.96
C ALA A 70 5.02 -14.13 -2.26
N GLU A 71 5.44 -14.44 -3.49
CA GLU A 71 6.85 -14.33 -3.89
C GLU A 71 7.38 -12.91 -3.72
N THR A 72 6.61 -11.91 -4.14
CA THR A 72 6.96 -10.49 -3.99
C THR A 72 7.17 -10.14 -2.52
N ILE A 73 6.21 -10.51 -1.66
CA ILE A 73 6.30 -10.30 -0.20
C ILE A 73 7.50 -11.04 0.39
N GLN A 74 7.78 -12.28 -0.03
CA GLN A 74 8.91 -13.07 0.44
C GLN A 74 10.26 -12.45 0.09
N ARG A 75 10.37 -11.82 -1.08
CA ARG A 75 11.58 -11.10 -1.50
C ARG A 75 11.78 -9.77 -0.79
N VAL A 76 10.69 -9.08 -0.44
CA VAL A 76 10.73 -7.85 0.36
C VAL A 76 10.91 -8.13 1.85
N ASP A 77 10.44 -9.28 2.34
CA ASP A 77 10.47 -9.75 3.74
C ASP A 77 10.08 -8.68 4.78
N PRO A 78 8.91 -8.03 4.67
CA PRO A 78 8.51 -7.00 5.62
C PRO A 78 8.20 -7.59 7.00
N ASP A 79 8.46 -6.83 8.07
CA ASP A 79 8.13 -7.26 9.43
C ASP A 79 6.69 -6.94 9.81
N VAL A 80 6.15 -5.85 9.26
CA VAL A 80 4.75 -5.44 9.38
C VAL A 80 4.27 -5.04 7.99
N LEU A 81 3.19 -5.66 7.52
CA LEU A 81 2.68 -5.55 6.17
C LEU A 81 1.19 -5.19 6.20
N LEU A 82 0.81 -4.18 5.43
CA LEU A 82 -0.56 -3.98 4.97
C LEU A 82 -0.71 -4.56 3.56
N VAL A 83 -1.76 -5.35 3.34
CA VAL A 83 -2.20 -5.74 2.00
C VAL A 83 -3.53 -5.05 1.73
N ASN A 84 -3.58 -4.20 0.70
CA ASN A 84 -4.80 -3.58 0.18
C ASN A 84 -5.40 -4.47 -0.92
N GLU A 85 -6.69 -4.24 -1.21
CA GLU A 85 -7.50 -5.05 -2.11
C GLU A 85 -7.48 -6.53 -1.77
N PHE A 86 -7.60 -6.82 -0.48
CA PHE A 86 -7.80 -8.17 0.02
C PHE A 86 -9.26 -8.28 0.44
N ASP A 87 -10.10 -8.94 -0.34
CA ASP A 87 -11.53 -9.08 0.01
C ASP A 87 -11.70 -9.53 1.46
N TYR A 88 -12.61 -8.87 2.18
CA TYR A 88 -12.87 -9.19 3.57
C TYR A 88 -13.48 -10.58 3.68
N ASP A 89 -12.63 -11.52 4.04
CA ASP A 89 -12.99 -12.88 4.38
C ASP A 89 -12.03 -13.36 5.49
N PRO A 90 -12.49 -13.55 6.73
CA PRO A 90 -11.63 -14.02 7.81
C PRO A 90 -10.92 -15.34 7.52
N GLU A 91 -11.49 -16.23 6.71
CA GLU A 91 -10.86 -17.50 6.34
C GLU A 91 -9.71 -17.27 5.35
N ALA A 92 -9.87 -16.34 4.41
CA ALA A 92 -8.85 -16.00 3.42
C ALA A 92 -7.51 -15.58 4.06
N VAL A 93 -7.55 -14.94 5.23
CA VAL A 93 -6.34 -14.50 5.96
C VAL A 93 -5.40 -15.66 6.27
N ASP A 94 -5.94 -16.74 6.82
CA ASP A 94 -5.16 -17.91 7.18
C ASP A 94 -4.83 -18.75 5.93
N LEU A 95 -5.73 -18.84 4.95
CA LEU A 95 -5.45 -19.52 3.69
C LEU A 95 -4.30 -18.86 2.91
N PHE A 96 -4.25 -17.54 2.83
CA PHE A 96 -3.14 -16.84 2.17
C PHE A 96 -1.82 -17.05 2.93
N ARG A 97 -1.86 -16.94 4.27
CA ARG A 97 -0.68 -17.17 5.10
C ARG A 97 -0.14 -18.58 4.94
N ASP A 98 -0.98 -19.58 5.16
CA ASP A 98 -0.56 -20.97 5.31
C ASP A 98 -0.21 -21.61 3.96
N ASN A 99 -0.95 -21.30 2.88
CA ASN A 99 -0.76 -21.92 1.57
C ASN A 99 0.21 -21.15 0.65
N TYR A 100 0.50 -19.88 0.92
CA TYR A 100 1.31 -19.04 0.04
C TYR A 100 2.47 -18.36 0.76
N LEU A 101 2.23 -17.58 1.83
CA LEU A 101 3.31 -16.83 2.50
C LEU A 101 4.31 -17.75 3.20
N GLU A 102 3.82 -18.80 3.85
CA GLU A 102 4.65 -19.80 4.57
C GLU A 102 5.16 -20.93 3.66
N VAL A 103 4.91 -20.84 2.35
CA VAL A 103 5.38 -21.78 1.33
C VAL A 103 6.33 -21.05 0.37
N SER A 104 7.54 -21.58 0.19
CA SER A 104 8.55 -20.96 -0.68
C SER A 104 8.04 -20.84 -2.12
N GLN A 105 8.08 -19.63 -2.66
CA GLN A 105 7.75 -19.37 -4.06
C GLN A 105 9.03 -19.17 -4.86
N ASN A 106 9.29 -20.01 -5.86
CA ASN A 106 10.43 -19.89 -6.77
C ASN A 106 11.80 -19.66 -6.07
N GLY A 107 12.02 -20.36 -4.95
CA GLY A 107 13.26 -20.28 -4.18
C GLY A 107 13.37 -19.07 -3.24
N ALA A 108 12.36 -18.19 -3.17
CA ALA A 108 12.29 -17.16 -2.12
C ALA A 108 11.98 -17.82 -0.76
N ASP A 109 12.59 -17.29 0.30
CA ASP A 109 12.37 -17.81 1.66
C ASP A 109 10.92 -17.57 2.10
N PRO A 110 10.25 -18.56 2.70
CA PRO A 110 8.94 -18.35 3.30
C PRO A 110 8.97 -17.27 4.38
N VAL A 111 7.92 -16.44 4.44
CA VAL A 111 7.73 -15.44 5.49
C VAL A 111 6.63 -15.90 6.43
N ARG A 112 6.87 -15.75 7.75
CA ARG A 112 5.94 -16.20 8.78
C ARG A 112 5.40 -15.00 9.55
N TYR A 113 4.08 -14.89 9.61
CA TYR A 113 3.39 -13.83 10.32
C TYR A 113 2.48 -14.43 11.39
N PRO A 114 2.98 -14.58 12.64
CA PRO A 114 2.21 -15.18 13.73
C PRO A 114 0.98 -14.35 14.14
N TYR A 115 0.88 -13.11 13.65
CA TYR A 115 -0.19 -12.18 13.96
C TYR A 115 -0.78 -11.62 12.67
N ALA A 116 -2.11 -11.58 12.62
CA ALA A 116 -2.85 -10.92 11.55
C ALA A 116 -4.02 -10.13 12.14
N TYR A 117 -4.47 -9.11 11.42
CA TYR A 117 -5.68 -8.36 11.73
C TYR A 117 -6.46 -8.08 10.44
N VAL A 118 -7.75 -8.37 10.47
CA VAL A 118 -8.71 -8.13 9.40
C VAL A 118 -10.00 -7.64 10.04
N ALA A 119 -10.70 -6.70 9.39
CA ALA A 119 -11.96 -6.16 9.87
C ALA A 119 -12.87 -5.75 8.69
N PRO A 120 -14.19 -5.63 8.91
CA PRO A 120 -15.11 -5.19 7.88
C PRO A 120 -14.76 -3.82 7.29
N SER A 121 -14.99 -3.65 5.98
CA SER A 121 -14.91 -2.36 5.28
C SER A 121 -16.31 -1.77 5.05
N ASN A 122 -16.37 -0.60 4.40
CA ASN A 122 -17.61 0.01 3.88
C ASN A 122 -17.92 -0.39 2.43
N THR A 123 -16.98 -1.04 1.76
CA THR A 123 -17.13 -1.45 0.36
C THR A 123 -18.34 -2.37 0.19
N GLY A 124 -19.22 -2.05 -0.76
CA GLY A 124 -20.39 -2.85 -1.12
C GLY A 124 -21.47 -2.95 -0.04
N VAL A 125 -21.33 -2.25 1.09
CA VAL A 125 -22.36 -2.15 2.14
C VAL A 125 -23.43 -1.17 1.65
N PRO A 126 -24.69 -1.61 1.44
CA PRO A 126 -25.74 -0.73 0.93
C PRO A 126 -25.98 0.45 1.87
N SER A 127 -26.01 1.68 1.33
CA SER A 127 -26.34 2.86 2.12
C SER A 127 -27.85 3.01 2.35
N GLY A 128 -28.66 2.53 1.39
CA GLY A 128 -30.10 2.75 1.36
C GLY A 128 -30.51 4.09 0.71
N HIS A 129 -29.55 4.82 0.14
CA HIS A 129 -29.71 6.11 -0.53
C HIS A 129 -29.25 6.02 -2.00
N ASP A 130 -29.64 7.02 -2.79
CA ASP A 130 -29.23 7.23 -4.20
C ASP A 130 -28.05 8.23 -4.20
N LEU A 131 -26.85 7.72 -3.91
CA LEU A 131 -25.67 8.55 -3.64
C LEU A 131 -24.99 9.08 -4.91
N ASP A 132 -25.33 8.54 -6.07
CA ASP A 132 -24.88 9.03 -7.37
C ASP A 132 -25.95 9.79 -8.18
N ASN A 133 -27.14 9.98 -7.60
CA ASN A 133 -28.25 10.74 -8.16
C ASN A 133 -28.74 10.21 -9.54
N ASP A 134 -28.66 8.89 -9.76
CA ASP A 134 -29.12 8.26 -11.01
C ASP A 134 -30.65 8.03 -11.05
N GLY A 135 -31.33 8.25 -9.92
CA GLY A 135 -32.77 8.09 -9.74
C GLY A 135 -33.18 6.70 -9.24
N THR A 136 -32.22 5.83 -8.92
CA THR A 136 -32.44 4.49 -8.38
C THR A 136 -31.60 4.26 -7.14
N ILE A 137 -32.11 3.45 -6.20
CA ILE A 137 -31.35 3.06 -5.01
C ILE A 137 -30.79 1.65 -5.24
N GLY A 138 -29.47 1.52 -5.23
CA GLY A 138 -28.74 0.25 -5.21
C GLY A 138 -27.51 0.21 -6.10
N GLY A 139 -26.86 -0.94 -6.13
CA GLY A 139 -25.62 -1.12 -6.88
C GLY A 139 -24.39 -0.58 -6.14
N GLY A 140 -23.24 -0.57 -6.82
CA GLY A 140 -21.96 -0.24 -6.21
C GLY A 140 -21.85 1.24 -5.85
N ASN A 141 -22.34 2.14 -6.69
CA ASN A 141 -22.19 3.59 -6.48
C ASN A 141 -22.96 4.12 -5.26
N ASP A 142 -24.02 3.40 -4.87
CA ASP A 142 -24.87 3.67 -3.70
C ASP A 142 -24.45 2.94 -2.43
N ALA A 143 -23.42 2.10 -2.51
CA ALA A 143 -22.82 1.55 -1.30
C ALA A 143 -22.03 2.65 -0.55
N PHE A 144 -21.82 2.48 0.75
CA PHE A 144 -21.01 3.43 1.53
C PHE A 144 -19.59 3.58 0.96
N GLY A 145 -19.05 2.55 0.33
CA GLY A 145 -17.99 2.67 -0.67
C GLY A 145 -18.23 1.70 -1.81
N PHE A 146 -17.80 2.04 -3.02
CA PHE A 146 -18.08 1.25 -4.20
C PHE A 146 -17.64 -0.21 -4.09
N GLY A 147 -18.56 -1.15 -4.29
CA GLY A 147 -18.26 -2.57 -4.48
C GLY A 147 -19.51 -3.38 -4.83
N PHE A 148 -19.30 -4.56 -5.39
CA PHE A 148 -20.38 -5.45 -5.83
C PHE A 148 -20.91 -6.36 -4.72
N PHE A 149 -20.16 -6.51 -3.63
CA PHE A 149 -20.57 -7.23 -2.42
C PHE A 149 -19.89 -6.63 -1.18
N GLU A 150 -20.48 -6.86 -0.01
CA GLU A 150 -19.93 -6.39 1.27
C GLU A 150 -18.53 -6.95 1.49
N GLY A 151 -17.55 -6.05 1.66
CA GLY A 151 -16.18 -6.43 1.98
C GLY A 151 -15.25 -6.55 0.78
N GLN A 152 -15.72 -6.34 -0.46
CA GLN A 152 -14.83 -6.30 -1.62
C GLN A 152 -13.71 -5.25 -1.42
N PHE A 153 -12.53 -5.45 -2.01
CA PHE A 153 -11.41 -4.50 -1.94
C PHE A 153 -10.96 -4.15 -0.50
N GLY A 154 -11.15 -5.10 0.42
CA GLY A 154 -10.81 -4.94 1.84
C GLY A 154 -9.30 -4.83 2.09
N MET A 155 -8.92 -5.04 3.34
CA MET A 155 -7.53 -4.92 3.79
C MET A 155 -7.20 -6.04 4.78
N VAL A 156 -5.92 -6.39 4.86
CA VAL A 156 -5.40 -7.26 5.93
C VAL A 156 -4.02 -6.77 6.38
N VAL A 157 -3.77 -6.82 7.69
CA VAL A 157 -2.45 -6.56 8.27
C VAL A 157 -1.84 -7.88 8.71
N TYR A 158 -0.60 -8.12 8.30
CA TYR A 158 0.24 -9.22 8.80
C TYR A 158 1.44 -8.67 9.57
N SER A 159 1.84 -9.32 10.65
CA SER A 159 2.93 -8.84 11.49
C SER A 159 3.73 -9.98 12.13
N LYS A 160 5.06 -9.84 12.10
CA LYS A 160 6.00 -10.68 12.86
C LYS A 160 5.95 -10.37 14.36
N PHE A 161 5.41 -9.19 14.72
CA PHE A 161 5.27 -8.71 16.10
C PHE A 161 3.81 -8.76 16.58
N PRO A 162 3.58 -8.92 17.90
CA PRO A 162 2.22 -8.96 18.44
C PRO A 162 1.40 -7.71 18.08
N ILE A 163 0.16 -7.93 17.65
CA ILE A 163 -0.86 -6.90 17.49
C ILE A 163 -1.64 -6.79 18.82
N ASP A 164 -1.77 -5.58 19.37
CA ASP A 164 -2.58 -5.32 20.56
C ASP A 164 -4.05 -5.13 20.14
N THR A 165 -4.73 -6.25 19.85
CA THR A 165 -6.08 -6.27 19.27
C THR A 165 -7.12 -5.56 20.13
N ASP A 166 -6.99 -5.62 21.45
CA ASP A 166 -7.89 -4.93 22.41
C ASP A 166 -7.80 -3.41 22.32
N ARG A 167 -6.77 -2.88 21.65
CA ARG A 167 -6.54 -1.44 21.49
C ARG A 167 -6.65 -0.95 20.06
N VAL A 168 -6.98 -1.83 19.12
CA VAL A 168 -7.26 -1.43 17.75
C VAL A 168 -8.42 -0.45 17.74
N ARG A 169 -8.37 0.52 16.82
CA ARG A 169 -9.47 1.43 16.54
C ARG A 169 -9.78 1.37 15.06
N THR A 170 -11.05 1.26 14.72
CA THR A 170 -11.55 1.32 13.35
C THR A 170 -12.44 2.55 13.21
N PHE A 171 -12.45 3.16 12.04
CA PHE A 171 -13.18 4.40 11.79
C PHE A 171 -14.08 4.30 10.55
N ARG A 172 -14.60 3.11 10.25
CA ARG A 172 -15.44 2.93 9.06
C ARG A 172 -16.77 3.66 9.21
N LEU A 173 -17.31 3.79 10.42
CA LEU A 173 -18.61 4.42 10.68
C LEU A 173 -18.52 5.93 10.93
N PHE A 174 -17.33 6.52 10.85
CA PHE A 174 -17.17 7.97 10.97
C PHE A 174 -17.88 8.69 9.83
N ARG A 175 -18.82 9.59 10.16
CA ARG A 175 -19.64 10.30 9.17
C ARG A 175 -18.85 11.42 8.52
N TRP A 176 -19.00 11.59 7.20
CA TRP A 176 -18.24 12.62 6.48
C TRP A 176 -18.61 14.03 6.95
N ALA A 177 -19.91 14.29 7.15
CA ALA A 177 -20.42 15.57 7.65
C ALA A 177 -19.91 15.96 9.05
N ASP A 178 -19.44 15.00 9.85
CA ASP A 178 -18.87 15.26 11.18
C ASP A 178 -17.42 15.77 11.12
N MET A 179 -16.77 15.72 9.96
CA MET A 179 -15.47 16.37 9.76
C MET A 179 -15.65 17.90 9.66
N PRO A 180 -15.00 18.70 10.52
CA PRO A 180 -15.14 20.16 10.49
C PRO A 180 -14.63 20.74 9.17
N GLY A 181 -15.52 21.41 8.43
CA GLY A 181 -15.19 21.92 7.09
C GLY A 181 -14.80 20.78 6.17
N ALA A 182 -15.61 19.71 6.16
CA ALA A 182 -15.54 18.65 5.15
C ALA A 182 -15.65 19.28 3.76
N MET A 183 -14.87 18.75 2.82
CA MET A 183 -14.94 19.07 1.41
C MET A 183 -16.05 18.22 0.79
N LEU A 184 -17.30 18.52 1.14
CA LEU A 184 -18.45 17.83 0.52
C LEU A 184 -18.61 18.29 -0.94
N PRO A 185 -19.01 17.39 -1.86
CA PRO A 185 -19.14 17.72 -3.28
C PRO A 185 -20.32 18.66 -3.56
N ASP A 186 -20.18 19.44 -4.63
CA ASP A 186 -21.20 20.36 -5.15
C ASP A 186 -22.02 19.66 -6.24
N ASP A 187 -23.34 19.91 -6.31
CA ASP A 187 -24.14 19.51 -7.47
C ASP A 187 -23.85 20.47 -8.66
N PRO A 188 -23.29 19.99 -9.79
CA PRO A 188 -23.02 20.85 -10.94
C PRO A 188 -24.28 21.46 -11.58
N ALA A 189 -25.48 20.97 -11.22
CA ALA A 189 -26.76 21.51 -11.69
C ALA A 189 -27.27 22.71 -10.86
N THR A 190 -26.67 22.99 -9.70
CA THR A 190 -27.09 24.05 -8.78
C THR A 190 -25.95 25.07 -8.56
N PRO A 191 -26.28 26.29 -8.09
CA PRO A 191 -25.28 27.28 -7.69
C PRO A 191 -24.84 27.16 -6.22
N GLU A 192 -25.53 26.37 -5.41
CA GLU A 192 -25.22 26.18 -3.99
C GLU A 192 -23.99 25.27 -3.81
N PRO A 193 -23.13 25.52 -2.81
CA PRO A 193 -22.01 24.62 -2.51
C PRO A 193 -22.41 23.51 -1.54
N ALA A 194 -21.69 22.40 -1.58
CA ALA A 194 -21.76 21.25 -0.69
C ALA A 194 -23.17 20.63 -0.63
N ASP A 195 -23.86 20.57 -1.76
CA ASP A 195 -25.28 20.24 -1.87
C ASP A 195 -25.56 18.99 -2.71
N TRP A 196 -24.54 18.25 -3.13
CA TRP A 196 -24.70 16.96 -3.82
C TRP A 196 -25.54 15.96 -3.02
N TYR A 197 -25.36 15.94 -1.70
CA TYR A 197 -26.09 15.07 -0.79
C TYR A 197 -27.24 15.81 -0.11
N SER A 198 -28.37 15.14 -0.03
CA SER A 198 -29.50 15.56 0.81
C SER A 198 -29.15 15.52 2.30
N ALA A 199 -29.95 16.21 3.11
CA ALA A 199 -29.80 16.20 4.56
C ALA A 199 -29.90 14.79 5.18
N ALA A 200 -30.72 13.91 4.59
CA ALA A 200 -30.87 12.54 5.07
C ALA A 200 -29.64 11.68 4.74
N GLU A 201 -29.06 11.85 3.55
CA GLU A 201 -27.82 11.17 3.17
C GLU A 201 -26.64 11.59 4.03
N LEU A 202 -26.54 12.88 4.35
CA LEU A 202 -25.48 13.41 5.20
C LEU A 202 -25.53 12.87 6.65
N GLU A 203 -26.68 12.37 7.11
CA GLU A 203 -26.79 11.71 8.41
C GLU A 203 -26.11 10.33 8.43
N ASP A 204 -25.93 9.70 7.26
CA ASP A 204 -25.46 8.32 7.12
C ASP A 204 -24.13 8.19 6.38
N VAL A 205 -23.84 9.05 5.39
CA VAL A 205 -22.67 8.91 4.51
C VAL A 205 -21.38 8.94 5.31
N ARG A 206 -20.58 7.89 5.12
CA ARG A 206 -19.35 7.64 5.89
C ARG A 206 -18.18 8.25 5.15
N LEU A 207 -17.21 8.79 5.87
CA LEU A 207 -15.99 9.32 5.24
C LEU A 207 -15.20 8.20 4.55
N SER A 208 -14.86 7.14 5.30
CA SER A 208 -14.07 6.04 4.75
C SER A 208 -14.83 5.30 3.65
N SER A 209 -14.28 5.17 2.45
CA SER A 209 -14.83 4.33 1.38
C SER A 209 -14.57 2.85 1.66
N LYS A 210 -13.38 2.51 2.16
CA LYS A 210 -13.03 1.17 2.66
C LYS A 210 -13.00 1.20 4.19
N SER A 211 -11.87 1.64 4.77
CA SER A 211 -11.74 1.84 6.21
C SER A 211 -10.45 2.61 6.55
N HIS A 212 -10.40 3.11 7.78
CA HIS A 212 -9.20 3.59 8.45
C HIS A 212 -9.01 2.76 9.73
N TRP A 213 -7.82 2.20 9.96
CA TRP A 213 -7.49 1.46 11.17
C TRP A 213 -6.24 2.01 11.86
N ASP A 214 -6.32 2.20 13.18
CA ASP A 214 -5.15 2.35 14.04
C ASP A 214 -4.85 0.99 14.67
N VAL A 215 -3.79 0.32 14.19
CA VAL A 215 -3.39 -1.03 14.60
C VAL A 215 -2.12 -0.96 15.46
N PRO A 216 -2.19 -1.10 16.79
CA PRO A 216 -1.00 -0.96 17.63
C PRO A 216 -0.13 -2.21 17.59
N ILE A 217 1.09 -2.08 17.06
CA ILE A 217 2.10 -3.15 16.96
C ILE A 217 3.08 -3.07 18.13
N ARG A 218 3.30 -4.19 18.83
CA ARG A 218 4.19 -4.28 19.99
C ARG A 218 5.59 -4.74 19.61
N ILE A 219 6.50 -3.80 19.43
CA ILE A 219 7.92 -4.07 19.11
C ILE A 219 8.74 -3.99 20.39
N GLY A 220 9.00 -5.16 20.99
CA GLY A 220 9.64 -5.26 22.31
C GLY A 220 8.80 -4.60 23.40
N ARG A 221 9.31 -3.52 24.00
CA ARG A 221 8.60 -2.73 25.03
C ARG A 221 7.87 -1.50 24.48
N ARG A 222 7.92 -1.27 23.18
CA ARG A 222 7.37 -0.08 22.53
C ARG A 222 6.15 -0.45 21.69
N THR A 223 5.22 0.48 21.60
CA THR A 223 4.10 0.41 20.66
C THR A 223 4.40 1.34 19.49
N VAL A 224 4.21 0.84 18.27
CA VAL A 224 4.13 1.65 17.06
C VAL A 224 2.74 1.47 16.48
N HIS A 225 2.02 2.56 16.30
CA HIS A 225 0.70 2.56 15.69
C HIS A 225 0.84 2.43 14.17
N PHE A 226 0.35 1.34 13.61
CA PHE A 226 0.28 1.16 12.18
C PHE A 226 -1.06 1.69 11.71
N LEU A 227 -1.04 2.90 11.13
CA LEU A 227 -2.22 3.63 10.69
C LEU A 227 -2.46 3.27 9.23
N VAL A 228 -3.47 2.45 8.96
CA VAL A 228 -3.67 1.86 7.64
C VAL A 228 -5.00 2.26 7.04
N SER A 229 -5.00 2.59 5.75
CA SER A 229 -6.20 2.97 5.01
C SER A 229 -6.10 2.54 3.55
N HIS A 230 -7.26 2.59 2.89
CA HIS A 230 -7.39 2.49 1.44
C HIS A 230 -8.44 3.54 1.01
N PRO A 231 -8.08 4.82 0.87
CA PRO A 231 -8.97 5.86 0.37
C PRO A 231 -9.50 5.53 -1.03
N THR A 232 -10.58 6.20 -1.41
CA THR A 232 -11.18 6.05 -2.73
C THR A 232 -10.22 6.55 -3.82
N PRO A 233 -10.13 5.88 -4.98
CA PRO A 233 -9.53 6.48 -6.18
C PRO A 233 -10.26 7.79 -6.51
N PRO A 234 -9.57 8.89 -6.88
CA PRO A 234 -10.16 10.21 -7.11
C PRO A 234 -10.79 10.34 -8.52
N VAL A 235 -11.31 9.24 -9.07
CA VAL A 235 -11.83 9.15 -10.44
C VAL A 235 -13.08 8.25 -10.45
N PHE A 236 -13.64 7.98 -11.63
CA PHE A 236 -14.84 7.14 -11.84
C PHE A 236 -16.17 7.80 -11.43
N ASP A 237 -16.21 9.12 -11.46
CA ASP A 237 -17.35 9.98 -11.16
C ASP A 237 -17.46 11.15 -12.16
N GLY A 238 -18.43 12.03 -11.96
CA GLY A 238 -18.74 13.14 -12.84
C GLY A 238 -18.16 14.48 -12.37
N PRO A 239 -18.64 15.61 -12.95
CA PRO A 239 -18.17 16.95 -12.62
C PRO A 239 -18.32 17.37 -11.15
N GLU A 240 -19.11 16.64 -10.36
CA GLU A 240 -19.25 16.82 -8.92
C GLU A 240 -17.97 16.48 -8.12
N ASP A 241 -17.05 15.69 -8.71
CA ASP A 241 -15.78 15.25 -8.11
C ASP A 241 -15.95 14.67 -6.69
N ARG A 242 -16.96 13.81 -6.52
CA ARG A 242 -17.29 13.16 -5.25
C ARG A 242 -16.14 12.33 -4.71
N ASN A 243 -15.43 11.63 -5.59
CA ASN A 243 -14.33 10.77 -5.25
C ASN A 243 -13.05 11.54 -4.98
N GLY A 244 -12.71 12.58 -5.76
CA GLY A 244 -11.54 13.41 -5.47
C GLY A 244 -11.70 14.17 -4.15
N THR A 245 -12.87 14.76 -3.92
CA THR A 245 -13.18 15.46 -2.66
C THR A 245 -13.22 14.51 -1.44
N ARG A 246 -13.73 13.28 -1.61
CA ARG A 246 -13.68 12.25 -0.57
C ARG A 246 -12.26 11.77 -0.29
N ASN A 247 -11.48 11.47 -1.33
CA ASN A 247 -10.07 11.07 -1.19
C ASN A 247 -9.28 12.12 -0.40
N HIS A 248 -9.47 13.41 -0.72
CA HIS A 248 -8.86 14.52 0.01
C HIS A 248 -9.13 14.44 1.52
N ASP A 249 -10.40 14.25 1.91
CA ASP A 249 -10.77 14.21 3.33
C ASP A 249 -10.41 12.88 4.01
N GLU A 250 -10.39 11.76 3.29
CA GLU A 250 -9.86 10.49 3.79
C GLU A 250 -8.37 10.64 4.13
N ILE A 251 -7.56 11.26 3.28
CA ILE A 251 -6.15 11.55 3.58
C ILE A 251 -6.02 12.54 4.74
N ARG A 252 -6.85 13.59 4.74
CA ARG A 252 -6.90 14.59 5.82
C ARG A 252 -7.18 13.94 7.18
N PHE A 253 -7.99 12.89 7.22
CA PHE A 253 -8.31 12.16 8.45
C PHE A 253 -7.03 11.77 9.20
N TRP A 254 -6.06 11.16 8.51
CA TRP A 254 -4.77 10.82 9.12
C TRP A 254 -3.94 12.05 9.49
N ALA A 255 -3.93 13.08 8.62
CA ALA A 255 -3.22 14.33 8.89
C ALA A 255 -3.70 15.00 10.19
N ASP A 256 -5.00 14.95 10.47
CA ASP A 256 -5.61 15.42 11.71
C ASP A 256 -5.38 14.44 12.88
N TYR A 257 -5.56 13.14 12.67
CA TYR A 257 -5.40 12.09 13.69
C TYR A 257 -4.03 12.08 14.38
N VAL A 258 -2.95 12.30 13.61
CA VAL A 258 -1.56 12.32 14.15
C VAL A 258 -1.20 13.63 14.86
N ARG A 259 -2.08 14.64 14.81
CA ARG A 259 -1.93 15.93 15.50
C ARG A 259 -2.81 15.96 16.76
N PRO A 260 -2.23 15.73 17.95
CA PRO A 260 -2.99 15.70 19.19
C PRO A 260 -3.67 17.04 19.50
N GLY A 261 -4.77 16.98 20.25
CA GLY A 261 -5.48 18.15 20.76
C GLY A 261 -6.65 18.55 19.85
N ARG A 262 -6.88 19.86 19.67
CA ARG A 262 -8.07 20.37 18.97
C ARG A 262 -8.21 19.84 17.53
N ARG A 263 -7.10 19.58 16.83
CA ARG A 263 -7.09 19.07 15.45
C ARG A 263 -7.73 17.69 15.32
N SER A 264 -7.56 16.80 16.30
CA SER A 264 -8.11 15.43 16.27
C SER A 264 -9.32 15.23 17.19
N ALA A 265 -9.81 16.28 17.85
CA ALA A 265 -10.86 16.16 18.86
C ALA A 265 -12.22 15.72 18.29
N TYR A 266 -12.48 16.01 17.01
CA TYR A 266 -13.73 15.64 16.34
C TYR A 266 -13.78 14.15 15.94
N ILE A 267 -12.63 13.50 15.86
CA ILE A 267 -12.52 12.11 15.41
C ILE A 267 -13.05 11.18 16.51
N TYR A 268 -13.93 10.25 16.14
CA TYR A 268 -14.38 9.15 16.99
C TYR A 268 -14.26 7.83 16.22
N ASP A 269 -13.90 6.76 16.93
CA ASP A 269 -13.87 5.41 16.34
C ASP A 269 -15.25 4.75 16.38
N ASP A 270 -15.35 3.56 15.78
CA ASP A 270 -16.60 2.80 15.68
C ASP A 270 -17.17 2.37 17.05
N GLU A 271 -16.38 2.47 18.13
CA GLU A 271 -16.81 2.25 19.52
C GLU A 271 -17.17 3.56 20.24
N GLY A 272 -17.11 4.70 19.55
CA GLY A 272 -17.42 6.02 20.09
C GLY A 272 -16.29 6.64 20.93
N ARG A 273 -15.07 6.10 20.91
CA ARG A 273 -13.92 6.71 21.60
C ARG A 273 -13.39 7.89 20.78
N HIS A 274 -13.34 9.07 21.40
CA HIS A 274 -12.92 10.30 20.75
C HIS A 274 -11.40 10.57 20.83
N GLY A 275 -10.91 11.36 19.88
CA GLY A 275 -9.55 11.91 19.84
C GLY A 275 -8.58 11.12 18.95
N GLY A 276 -7.44 11.74 18.67
CA GLY A 276 -6.35 11.16 17.88
C GLY A 276 -5.24 10.50 18.70
N LEU A 277 -4.08 10.34 18.07
CA LEU A 277 -2.89 9.82 18.76
C LEU A 277 -2.45 10.72 19.91
N ARG A 278 -1.98 10.09 20.99
CA ARG A 278 -1.41 10.82 22.13
C ARG A 278 -0.09 11.51 21.75
N PRO A 279 0.25 12.64 22.38
CA PRO A 279 1.57 13.26 22.22
C PRO A 279 2.71 12.25 22.43
N GLY A 280 3.67 12.24 21.51
CA GLY A 280 4.82 11.33 21.57
C GLY A 280 4.56 9.91 21.06
N ALA A 281 3.33 9.57 20.65
CA ALA A 281 3.05 8.31 19.98
C ALA A 281 3.91 8.16 18.71
N ARG A 282 4.40 6.93 18.51
CA ARG A 282 5.12 6.51 17.31
C ARG A 282 4.12 5.86 16.38
N PHE A 283 4.20 6.19 15.11
CA PHE A 283 3.30 5.65 14.11
C PHE A 283 4.01 5.46 12.78
N VAL A 284 3.42 4.65 11.92
CA VAL A 284 3.69 4.56 10.49
C VAL A 284 2.33 4.59 9.81
N ILE A 285 2.11 5.58 8.93
CA ILE A 285 0.93 5.60 8.05
C ILE A 285 1.27 4.73 6.84
N ALA A 286 0.37 3.85 6.41
CA ALA A 286 0.58 3.04 5.22
C ALA A 286 -0.71 2.74 4.46
N GLY A 287 -0.57 2.58 3.14
CA GLY A 287 -1.67 2.22 2.26
C GLY A 287 -1.53 2.82 0.88
N ASP A 288 -2.26 2.27 -0.07
CA ASP A 288 -2.67 2.95 -1.28
C ASP A 288 -3.53 4.16 -0.89
N GLN A 289 -2.96 5.36 -1.00
CA GLN A 289 -3.65 6.63 -0.74
C GLN A 289 -4.32 7.19 -1.99
N ASN A 290 -4.14 6.58 -3.16
CA ASN A 290 -4.74 7.01 -4.42
C ASN A 290 -4.47 8.48 -4.78
N SER A 291 -3.33 9.02 -4.36
CA SER A 291 -3.02 10.44 -4.54
C SER A 291 -1.54 10.66 -4.81
N ASP A 292 -1.22 11.03 -6.04
CA ASP A 292 0.11 11.48 -6.44
C ASP A 292 0.33 12.94 -5.99
N PRO A 293 1.58 13.36 -5.68
CA PRO A 293 1.84 14.73 -5.27
C PRO A 293 1.54 15.79 -6.35
N PHE A 294 1.72 15.48 -7.63
CA PHE A 294 1.63 16.50 -8.69
C PHE A 294 0.90 16.06 -9.95
N ASP A 295 0.83 14.75 -10.20
CA ASP A 295 0.21 14.14 -11.36
C ASP A 295 -1.14 13.48 -11.00
N GLY A 296 -1.83 12.91 -11.99
CA GLY A 296 -3.15 12.30 -11.80
C GLY A 296 -4.27 13.29 -11.46
N ASP A 297 -5.39 12.76 -10.95
CA ASP A 297 -6.67 13.49 -10.83
C ASP A 297 -7.07 13.82 -9.39
N SER A 298 -6.18 13.63 -8.42
CA SER A 298 -6.45 14.06 -7.03
C SER A 298 -6.69 15.56 -6.92
N VAL A 299 -7.58 15.95 -6.01
CA VAL A 299 -7.69 17.36 -5.58
C VAL A 299 -6.29 17.88 -5.19
N PRO A 300 -5.83 19.01 -5.75
CA PRO A 300 -4.48 19.51 -5.49
C PRO A 300 -4.21 19.72 -3.99
N GLY A 301 -3.13 19.15 -3.49
CA GLY A 301 -2.73 19.25 -2.09
C GLY A 301 -3.22 18.11 -1.21
N SER A 302 -4.01 17.15 -1.73
CA SER A 302 -4.53 16.00 -0.98
C SER A 302 -3.43 15.25 -0.22
N ILE A 303 -2.45 14.67 -0.92
CA ILE A 303 -1.39 13.91 -0.26
C ILE A 303 -0.39 14.78 0.51
N GLN A 304 -0.20 16.05 0.12
CA GLN A 304 0.66 16.99 0.83
C GLN A 304 0.20 17.20 2.28
N GLN A 305 -1.08 17.00 2.59
CA GLN A 305 -1.57 17.00 3.98
C GLN A 305 -0.81 16.02 4.89
N LEU A 306 -0.29 14.92 4.33
CA LEU A 306 0.59 13.97 5.01
C LEU A 306 2.08 14.28 4.80
N LEU A 307 2.51 14.54 3.56
CA LEU A 307 3.94 14.75 3.24
C LEU A 307 4.51 15.99 3.94
N ASP A 308 3.74 17.08 4.01
CA ASP A 308 4.12 18.32 4.68
C ASP A 308 3.77 18.32 6.18
N ASN A 309 3.19 17.23 6.69
CA ASN A 309 2.79 17.16 8.09
C ASN A 309 4.02 17.17 9.00
N PRO A 310 4.12 18.11 9.98
CA PRO A 310 5.31 18.21 10.83
C PRO A 310 5.53 16.98 11.73
N ARG A 311 4.53 16.10 11.87
CA ARG A 311 4.62 14.84 12.62
C ARG A 311 5.09 13.66 11.77
N VAL A 312 5.10 13.78 10.45
CA VAL A 312 5.51 12.74 9.49
C VAL A 312 7.00 12.92 9.12
N ASN A 313 7.66 11.81 8.80
CA ASN A 313 9.02 11.76 8.30
C ASN A 313 8.99 11.33 6.83
N ASP A 314 9.03 12.28 5.91
CA ASP A 314 9.16 12.03 4.46
C ASP A 314 10.55 12.45 3.94
N ARG A 315 11.60 12.30 4.78
CA ARG A 315 12.96 12.72 4.41
C ARG A 315 13.67 11.80 3.40
N SER A 316 13.08 10.64 3.13
CA SER A 316 13.61 9.62 2.25
C SER A 316 12.44 8.95 1.59
N THR A 317 12.13 9.39 0.39
CA THR A 317 11.08 8.80 -0.45
C THR A 317 11.56 7.45 -0.97
N PRO A 318 10.75 6.37 -0.86
CA PRO A 318 11.04 5.10 -1.54
C PRO A 318 11.24 5.30 -3.04
N THR A 319 12.18 4.56 -3.64
CA THR A 319 12.45 4.63 -5.09
C THR A 319 12.55 3.24 -5.71
N SER A 320 12.44 3.18 -7.03
CA SER A 320 12.83 2.03 -7.87
C SER A 320 13.58 2.45 -9.12
N GLU A 321 14.30 1.50 -9.72
CA GLU A 321 14.89 1.66 -11.06
C GLU A 321 13.86 1.32 -12.16
N GLY A 322 12.86 0.49 -11.87
CA GLY A 322 11.84 0.06 -12.83
C GLY A 322 10.82 1.15 -13.18
N GLY A 323 10.49 2.06 -12.25
CA GLY A 323 9.56 3.18 -12.51
C GLY A 323 10.00 4.09 -13.67
N PRO A 324 11.23 4.62 -13.67
CA PRO A 324 11.75 5.43 -14.78
C PRO A 324 11.80 4.67 -16.11
N GLU A 325 12.21 3.40 -16.11
CA GLU A 325 12.24 2.57 -17.33
C GLU A 325 10.82 2.34 -17.88
N ALA A 326 9.86 2.07 -17.00
CA ALA A 326 8.46 1.89 -17.35
C ALA A 326 7.89 3.17 -17.99
N ALA A 327 8.06 4.32 -17.32
CA ALA A 327 7.59 5.62 -17.80
C ALA A 327 8.18 5.98 -19.18
N GLU A 328 9.49 5.78 -19.39
CA GLU A 328 10.16 6.06 -20.66
C GLU A 328 9.63 5.15 -21.80
N LEU A 329 9.47 3.85 -21.53
CA LEU A 329 9.11 2.89 -22.57
C LEU A 329 7.60 2.88 -22.89
N GLN A 330 6.76 3.29 -21.96
CA GLN A 330 5.31 3.35 -22.13
C GLN A 330 4.85 4.69 -22.73
N GLY A 331 5.53 5.80 -22.40
CA GLY A 331 5.20 7.13 -22.94
C GLY A 331 3.77 7.56 -22.58
N GLY A 332 3.08 8.25 -23.50
CA GLY A 332 1.67 8.61 -23.30
C GLY A 332 1.47 9.64 -22.18
N SER A 333 0.58 9.38 -21.22
CA SER A 333 0.34 10.26 -20.07
C SER A 333 1.64 10.55 -19.30
N ASN A 334 2.55 9.57 -19.20
CA ASN A 334 3.85 9.73 -18.55
C ASN A 334 4.71 10.86 -19.16
N GLU A 335 4.54 11.17 -20.45
CA GLU A 335 5.30 12.24 -21.12
C GLU A 335 4.96 13.64 -20.59
N THR A 336 3.83 13.76 -19.88
CA THR A 336 3.35 15.02 -19.30
C THR A 336 3.58 15.13 -17.80
N HIS A 337 4.06 14.05 -17.16
CA HIS A 337 4.23 14.00 -15.71
C HIS A 337 5.36 14.91 -15.24
N VAL A 338 5.20 15.44 -14.03
CA VAL A 338 6.19 16.31 -13.39
C VAL A 338 6.79 15.69 -12.12
N SER A 339 6.13 14.70 -11.52
CA SER A 339 6.74 13.85 -10.49
C SER A 339 7.91 13.06 -11.09
N ASP A 340 8.92 12.79 -10.26
CA ASP A 340 10.04 11.95 -10.66
C ASP A 340 9.55 10.48 -10.71
N PRO A 341 9.60 9.80 -11.88
CA PRO A 341 9.07 8.44 -12.02
C PRO A 341 9.82 7.40 -11.19
N ALA A 342 10.98 7.76 -10.60
CA ALA A 342 11.62 6.94 -9.58
C ALA A 342 10.72 6.68 -8.37
N PHE A 343 9.75 7.56 -8.11
CA PHE A 343 8.82 7.47 -6.99
C PHE A 343 7.52 6.74 -7.31
N ASP A 344 7.28 6.36 -8.58
CA ASP A 344 6.04 5.72 -8.98
C ASP A 344 5.87 4.36 -8.30
N THR A 345 4.64 4.10 -7.85
CA THR A 345 4.27 2.88 -7.15
C THR A 345 3.14 2.12 -7.84
N ALA A 346 2.57 2.68 -8.90
CA ALA A 346 1.51 2.06 -9.69
C ALA A 346 1.73 2.30 -11.18
N ASP A 347 1.32 1.32 -11.98
CA ASP A 347 1.42 1.26 -13.45
C ASP A 347 0.02 1.15 -14.04
N PHE A 348 -0.57 2.30 -14.39
CA PHE A 348 -1.92 2.41 -14.93
C PHE A 348 -1.92 2.61 -16.45
N ASP A 349 -3.11 2.77 -17.04
CA ASP A 349 -3.24 2.98 -18.48
C ASP A 349 -2.57 4.31 -18.91
N ASP A 350 -1.61 4.20 -19.83
CA ASP A 350 -0.81 5.34 -20.32
C ASP A 350 -1.52 6.16 -21.42
N ARG A 351 -2.70 5.74 -21.88
CA ARG A 351 -3.38 6.45 -22.97
C ARG A 351 -3.92 7.79 -22.46
N VAL A 352 -3.41 8.87 -23.05
CA VAL A 352 -3.83 10.25 -22.77
C VAL A 352 -5.34 10.39 -22.84
N GLY A 353 -5.94 10.88 -21.75
CA GLY A 353 -7.39 11.07 -21.61
C GLY A 353 -8.19 9.80 -21.30
N ILE A 354 -7.52 8.66 -21.07
CA ILE A 354 -8.15 7.41 -20.61
C ILE A 354 -7.59 7.00 -19.25
N GLY A 355 -6.27 7.00 -19.09
CA GLY A 355 -5.66 6.71 -17.79
C GLY A 355 -4.52 7.68 -17.47
N PRO A 356 -4.12 7.69 -16.18
CA PRO A 356 -3.18 8.66 -15.69
C PRO A 356 -1.73 8.27 -15.94
N GLY A 357 -1.41 7.11 -16.53
CA GLY A 357 -0.04 6.58 -16.55
C GLY A 357 0.47 6.22 -15.15
N ASN A 358 1.79 6.17 -14.98
CA ASN A 358 2.42 5.77 -13.73
C ASN A 358 2.32 6.86 -12.67
N LEU A 359 1.99 6.48 -11.43
CA LEU A 359 1.79 7.42 -10.32
C LEU A 359 2.40 6.90 -9.02
N ARG A 360 2.72 7.81 -8.09
CA ARG A 360 2.96 7.49 -6.68
C ARG A 360 1.64 7.45 -5.90
N ALA A 361 0.99 6.28 -5.86
CA ALA A 361 -0.26 6.07 -5.15
C ALA A 361 -0.08 5.47 -3.74
N ASP A 362 1.00 4.73 -3.50
CA ASP A 362 1.23 3.93 -2.29
C ASP A 362 2.26 4.57 -1.37
N TYR A 363 1.96 4.59 -0.08
CA TYR A 363 2.77 5.31 0.90
C TYR A 363 3.11 4.45 2.11
N VAL A 364 4.33 4.63 2.63
CA VAL A 364 4.76 4.20 3.96
C VAL A 364 5.46 5.37 4.62
N LEU A 365 4.78 6.02 5.57
CA LEU A 365 5.15 7.32 6.12
C LEU A 365 5.33 7.22 7.64
N PRO A 366 6.56 6.99 8.13
CA PRO A 366 6.85 6.94 9.56
C PRO A 366 6.65 8.30 10.24
N SER A 367 6.39 8.29 11.54
CA SER A 367 6.43 9.51 12.36
C SER A 367 7.84 10.11 12.38
N ARG A 368 7.96 11.43 12.55
CA ARG A 368 9.21 12.19 12.67
C ARG A 368 10.18 11.69 13.75
N SER A 369 9.69 10.91 14.69
CA SER A 369 10.48 10.30 15.77
C SER A 369 11.14 8.98 15.40
N LEU A 370 10.78 8.38 14.27
CA LEU A 370 11.34 7.15 13.71
C LEU A 370 12.34 7.52 12.63
N ARG A 371 13.58 7.02 12.74
CA ARG A 371 14.60 7.31 11.74
C ARG A 371 14.49 6.29 10.60
N ILE A 372 14.32 6.78 9.38
CA ILE A 372 14.43 5.96 8.16
C ILE A 372 15.90 5.57 7.96
N VAL A 373 16.15 4.28 7.74
CA VAL A 373 17.49 3.72 7.50
C VAL A 373 17.59 2.94 6.19
N GLY A 374 16.48 2.76 5.49
CA GLY A 374 16.35 2.14 4.17
C GLY A 374 14.92 2.30 3.68
N SER A 375 14.72 2.31 2.38
CA SER A 375 13.40 2.36 1.74
C SER A 375 13.53 1.85 0.31
N GLY A 376 12.41 1.42 -0.29
CA GLY A 376 12.38 1.01 -1.68
C GLY A 376 10.99 0.63 -2.17
N ILE A 377 10.89 0.50 -3.48
CA ILE A 377 9.70 0.04 -4.20
C ILE A 377 10.11 -1.24 -4.94
N PHE A 378 9.31 -2.30 -4.83
CA PHE A 378 9.54 -3.53 -5.60
C PHE A 378 9.05 -3.32 -7.04
N TRP A 379 9.87 -2.66 -7.84
CA TRP A 379 9.68 -2.50 -9.27
C TRP A 379 11.02 -2.71 -9.97
N PRO A 380 11.35 -3.97 -10.29
CA PRO A 380 12.58 -4.29 -10.99
C PRO A 380 12.52 -3.84 -12.46
N THR A 381 13.68 -3.65 -13.08
CA THR A 381 13.84 -3.36 -14.51
C THR A 381 13.58 -4.61 -15.36
N ARG A 382 13.31 -4.44 -16.66
CA ARG A 382 12.95 -5.51 -17.60
C ARG A 382 14.04 -6.59 -17.77
N ASP A 383 15.29 -6.26 -17.50
CA ASP A 383 16.42 -7.17 -17.56
C ASP A 383 16.61 -8.01 -16.28
N ASP A 384 15.91 -7.68 -15.20
CA ASP A 384 15.86 -8.48 -13.98
C ASP A 384 14.87 -9.65 -14.13
N GLU A 385 15.25 -10.84 -13.65
CA GLU A 385 14.40 -12.03 -13.63
C GLU A 385 13.05 -11.78 -12.97
N LEU A 386 13.03 -10.93 -11.94
CA LEU A 386 11.86 -10.63 -11.13
C LEU A 386 10.86 -9.70 -11.81
N PHE A 387 11.22 -9.13 -12.97
CA PHE A 387 10.29 -8.36 -13.79
C PHE A 387 9.03 -9.14 -14.15
N ARG A 388 9.12 -10.48 -14.23
CA ARG A 388 7.95 -11.36 -14.44
C ARG A 388 6.87 -11.23 -13.34
N LEU A 389 7.19 -10.64 -12.19
CA LEU A 389 6.23 -10.40 -11.11
C LEU A 389 5.47 -9.09 -11.31
N THR A 390 6.10 -8.06 -11.90
CA THR A 390 5.46 -6.75 -12.09
C THR A 390 4.87 -6.59 -13.48
N GLY A 391 5.58 -7.05 -14.52
CA GLY A 391 5.17 -6.90 -15.92
C GLY A 391 5.04 -5.44 -16.35
N THR A 392 4.17 -5.22 -17.34
CA THR A 392 3.86 -3.88 -17.88
C THR A 392 2.37 -3.82 -18.13
N PHE A 393 1.71 -2.73 -17.75
CA PHE A 393 0.31 -2.51 -18.06
C PHE A 393 0.03 -2.67 -19.58
N PRO A 394 -1.10 -3.28 -19.99
CA PRO A 394 -2.18 -3.84 -19.18
C PRO A 394 -1.93 -5.27 -18.68
N PHE A 395 -0.76 -5.86 -18.97
CA PHE A 395 -0.41 -7.23 -18.60
C PHE A 395 0.44 -7.27 -17.34
N VAL A 396 -0.21 -6.99 -16.19
CA VAL A 396 0.41 -7.04 -14.86
C VAL A 396 0.15 -8.41 -14.18
N PRO A 397 1.17 -9.27 -13.97
CA PRO A 397 0.98 -10.64 -13.48
C PRO A 397 0.59 -10.76 -12.01
N THR A 398 0.79 -9.70 -11.22
CA THR A 398 0.56 -9.68 -9.77
C THR A 398 -0.49 -8.64 -9.40
N SER A 399 -0.16 -7.38 -9.65
CA SER A 399 -0.99 -6.19 -9.43
C SER A 399 -0.42 -5.06 -10.29
N ASP A 400 -1.26 -4.10 -10.65
CA ASP A 400 -0.87 -2.79 -11.21
C ASP A 400 -0.12 -1.92 -10.20
N HIS A 401 -0.27 -2.17 -8.90
CA HIS A 401 0.52 -1.55 -7.84
C HIS A 401 1.82 -2.31 -7.54
N ARG A 402 2.73 -1.64 -6.84
CA ARG A 402 4.05 -2.14 -6.43
C ARG A 402 4.17 -2.11 -4.92
N GLN A 403 4.84 -3.11 -4.36
CA GLN A 403 5.06 -3.16 -2.92
C GLN A 403 6.07 -2.07 -2.48
N VAL A 404 5.67 -1.23 -1.53
CA VAL A 404 6.49 -0.13 -1.00
C VAL A 404 6.90 -0.43 0.43
N TRP A 405 8.17 -0.22 0.78
CA TRP A 405 8.67 -0.49 2.13
C TRP A 405 9.61 0.59 2.67
N VAL A 406 9.63 0.71 3.99
CA VAL A 406 10.54 1.58 4.74
C VAL A 406 11.06 0.86 5.98
N ASP A 407 12.38 0.89 6.14
CA ASP A 407 13.10 0.42 7.31
C ASP A 407 13.27 1.55 8.34
N VAL A 408 12.81 1.33 9.57
CA VAL A 408 12.86 2.34 10.65
C VAL A 408 13.62 1.87 11.89
N ARG A 409 14.11 2.84 12.67
CA ARG A 409 14.74 2.64 13.99
C ARG A 409 14.23 3.58 15.07
#